data_AF-A0A3C1BQA1-F1
#
_entry.id   AF-A0A3C1BQA1-F1
#
_cell.length_a   1.000
_cell.length_b   1.000
_cell.length_c   1.000
_cell.angle_alpha   90.00
_cell.angle_beta   90.00
_cell.angle_gamma   90.00
#
_symmetry.space_group_name_H-M   'P 1'
#
loop_
_entity.id
_entity.type
_entity.pdbx_description
1 polymer ?
#
loop_
_entity_poly.entity_id
_entity_poly.type
_entity_poly.pdbx_seq_one_letter_code
_entity_poly.pdbx_strand_id
1 'polypeptide(L)'
;MISRREFLKRCRDVSVAAFGVEMFGTDVAEGFMKIAASDRPLVSFIQGQSCTGCSISLTYGNETNFIDFIMKLIRLQVHPNLSFSQGESYLKILDTVSAKGGHVLVVEGSIPVKMKKACMLGEHTLYDELKKHMEKAAAV
;
A
#
# COMPACT_ATOMS: atom_id res chain seq x y z
N MET A 1 -24.22 31.40 12.60
CA MET A 1 -23.29 30.32 12.97
C MET A 1 -23.55 29.16 12.01
N ILE A 2 -22.55 28.73 11.24
CA ILE A 2 -22.71 27.60 10.30
C ILE A 2 -22.75 26.28 11.09
N SER A 3 -23.65 25.37 10.71
CA SER A 3 -23.67 24.03 11.30
C SER A 3 -22.51 23.18 10.78
N ARG A 4 -22.04 22.18 11.57
CA ARG A 4 -21.00 21.23 11.14
C ARG A 4 -21.31 20.59 9.77
N ARG A 5 -22.57 20.25 9.52
CA ARG A 5 -23.02 19.67 8.25
C ARG A 5 -22.87 20.64 7.09
N GLU A 6 -23.22 21.90 7.30
CA GLU A 6 -23.16 22.94 6.28
C GLU A 6 -21.72 23.38 5.99
N PHE A 7 -20.85 23.36 7.01
CA PHE A 7 -19.41 23.49 6.82
C PHE A 7 -18.84 22.38 5.93
N LEU A 8 -19.14 21.11 6.23
CA LEU A 8 -18.66 19.98 5.42
C LEU A 8 -19.17 20.02 3.97
N LYS A 9 -20.42 20.45 3.76
CA LYS A 9 -20.96 20.66 2.41
C LYS A 9 -20.18 21.74 1.64
N ARG A 10 -19.86 22.86 2.29
CA ARG A 10 -19.04 23.91 1.66
C ARG A 10 -17.62 23.45 1.36
N CYS A 11 -16.98 22.69 2.26
CA CYS A 11 -15.67 22.11 1.99
C CYS A 11 -15.70 21.18 0.77
N ARG A 12 -16.72 20.30 0.67
CA ARG A 12 -16.94 19.48 -0.53
C ARG A 12 -17.08 20.35 -1.78
N ASP A 13 -17.91 21.39 -1.74
CA ASP A 13 -18.18 22.23 -2.91
C ASP A 13 -16.93 22.98 -3.37
N VAL A 14 -16.13 23.50 -2.43
CA VAL A 14 -14.83 24.10 -2.73
C VAL A 14 -13.86 23.06 -3.27
N SER A 15 -13.81 21.86 -2.69
CA SER A 15 -12.96 20.78 -3.18
C SER A 15 -13.33 20.34 -4.60
N VAL A 16 -14.61 20.23 -4.93
CA VAL A 16 -15.08 19.89 -6.28
C VAL A 16 -14.82 21.02 -7.27
N ALA A 17 -14.95 22.29 -6.85
CA ALA A 17 -14.67 23.42 -7.73
C ALA A 17 -13.16 23.62 -7.98
N ALA A 18 -12.32 23.39 -6.96
CA ALA A 18 -10.87 23.60 -7.04
C ALA A 18 -10.10 22.38 -7.56
N PHE A 19 -10.58 21.18 -7.22
CA PHE A 19 -9.93 19.90 -7.53
C PHE A 19 -10.88 18.94 -8.25
N GLY A 20 -11.93 19.47 -8.89
CA GLY A 20 -12.85 18.69 -9.71
C GLY A 20 -12.13 17.86 -10.77
N VAL A 21 -12.90 16.99 -11.43
CA VAL A 21 -12.43 15.88 -12.29
C VAL A 21 -11.29 16.25 -13.27
N GLU A 22 -11.16 17.51 -13.66
CA GLU A 22 -10.15 17.99 -14.59
C GLU A 22 -8.72 18.03 -14.02
N MET A 23 -8.51 18.32 -12.72
CA MET A 23 -7.14 18.53 -12.20
C MET A 23 -6.29 17.25 -12.21
N PHE A 24 -6.92 16.11 -11.98
CA PHE A 24 -6.27 14.79 -12.02
C PHE A 24 -6.78 13.94 -13.18
N GLY A 25 -7.65 14.48 -14.04
CA GLY A 25 -8.32 13.72 -15.09
C GLY A 25 -7.34 13.07 -16.06
N THR A 26 -6.29 13.80 -16.44
CA THR A 26 -5.22 13.28 -17.32
C THR A 26 -4.39 12.21 -16.63
N ASP A 27 -3.99 12.42 -15.37
CA ASP A 27 -3.14 11.48 -14.62
C ASP A 27 -3.90 10.18 -14.28
N VAL A 28 -5.17 10.31 -13.93
CA VAL A 28 -6.07 9.18 -13.69
C VAL A 28 -6.31 8.41 -14.99
N ALA A 29 -6.57 9.11 -16.10
CA ALA A 29 -6.73 8.47 -17.40
C ALA A 29 -5.44 7.74 -17.83
N GLU A 30 -4.27 8.36 -17.66
CA GLU A 30 -2.98 7.72 -17.93
C GLU A 30 -2.79 6.47 -17.05
N GLY A 31 -3.13 6.55 -15.76
CA GLY A 31 -3.11 5.41 -14.84
C GLY A 31 -3.98 4.26 -15.33
N PHE A 32 -5.22 4.53 -15.75
CA PHE A 32 -6.11 3.51 -16.33
C PHE A 32 -5.57 2.94 -17.64
N MET A 33 -4.94 3.75 -18.48
CA MET A 33 -4.30 3.28 -19.72
C MET A 33 -3.11 2.35 -19.44
N LYS A 34 -2.29 2.67 -18.43
CA LYS A 34 -1.20 1.78 -17.98
C LYS A 34 -1.72 0.45 -17.45
N ILE A 35 -2.79 0.50 -16.64
CA ILE A 35 -3.45 -0.71 -16.14
C ILE A 35 -4.02 -1.55 -17.30
N ALA A 36 -4.67 -0.91 -18.28
CA ALA A 36 -5.19 -1.59 -19.47
C ALA A 36 -4.08 -2.22 -20.32
N ALA A 37 -2.89 -1.61 -20.36
CA ALA A 37 -1.68 -2.14 -21.00
C ALA A 37 -0.98 -3.25 -20.18
N SER A 38 -1.60 -3.74 -19.08
CA SER A 38 -1.04 -4.70 -18.13
C SER A 38 0.19 -4.23 -17.35
N ASP A 39 0.52 -2.94 -17.42
CA ASP A 39 1.58 -2.31 -16.62
C ASP A 39 1.04 -1.88 -15.25
N ARG A 40 0.64 -2.88 -14.47
CA ARG A 40 0.06 -2.71 -13.14
C ARG A 40 1.16 -2.52 -12.08
N PRO A 41 0.96 -1.63 -11.09
CA PRO A 41 1.93 -1.41 -10.02
C PRO A 41 2.29 -2.71 -9.31
N LEU A 42 3.59 -2.99 -9.17
CA LEU A 42 4.06 -4.06 -8.29
C LEU A 42 3.92 -3.60 -6.84
N VAL A 43 3.30 -4.43 -6.00
CA VAL A 43 3.06 -4.10 -4.59
C VAL A 43 3.61 -5.20 -3.70
N SER A 44 4.35 -4.86 -2.66
CA SER A 44 4.78 -5.79 -1.61
C SER A 44 4.42 -5.24 -0.23
N PHE A 45 4.00 -6.11 0.67
CA PHE A 45 3.61 -5.74 2.03
C PHE A 45 4.66 -6.20 3.05
N ILE A 46 4.86 -5.38 4.09
CA ILE A 46 5.57 -5.74 5.32
C ILE A 46 4.66 -5.39 6.50
N GLN A 47 4.56 -6.30 7.47
CA GLN A 47 3.88 -6.05 8.74
C GLN A 47 4.87 -5.86 9.89
N GLY A 48 4.70 -4.76 10.62
CA GLY A 48 5.38 -4.49 11.88
C GLY A 48 4.54 -4.90 13.08
N GLN A 49 4.51 -4.05 14.11
CA GLN A 49 3.62 -4.24 15.26
C GLN A 49 2.18 -3.91 14.85
N SER A 50 1.47 -4.92 14.33
CA SER A 50 0.12 -4.78 13.79
C SER A 50 -0.89 -5.71 14.47
N CYS A 51 -2.14 -5.26 14.52
CA CYS A 51 -3.31 -6.07 14.84
C CYS A 51 -3.96 -6.72 13.60
N THR A 52 -3.37 -6.57 12.41
CA THR A 52 -3.88 -7.04 11.10
C THR A 52 -5.18 -6.35 10.65
N GLY A 53 -5.67 -5.36 11.40
CA GLY A 53 -6.91 -4.65 11.09
C GLY A 53 -6.87 -3.92 9.74
N CYS A 54 -5.71 -3.42 9.31
CA CYS A 54 -5.59 -2.75 8.01
C CYS A 54 -5.70 -3.76 6.86
N SER A 55 -5.10 -4.95 6.99
CA SER A 55 -5.26 -6.05 6.04
C SER A 55 -6.71 -6.52 5.91
N ILE A 56 -7.44 -6.62 7.03
CA ILE A 56 -8.89 -6.93 7.01
C ILE A 56 -9.67 -5.80 6.33
N SER A 57 -9.40 -4.54 6.69
CA SER A 57 -10.04 -3.39 6.03
C SER A 57 -9.77 -3.36 4.53
N LEU A 58 -8.57 -3.71 4.07
CA LEU A 58 -8.23 -3.80 2.65
C LEU A 58 -9.04 -4.89 1.94
N THR A 59 -9.31 -6.00 2.63
CA THR A 59 -10.02 -7.15 2.04
C THR A 59 -11.53 -6.91 1.97
N TYR A 60 -12.10 -6.18 2.93
CA TYR A 60 -13.56 -6.00 3.07
C TYR A 60 -14.07 -4.58 2.81
N GLY A 61 -13.21 -3.56 2.77
CA GLY A 61 -13.59 -2.14 2.78
C GLY A 61 -13.74 -1.47 1.41
N ASN A 62 -13.67 -2.23 0.31
CA ASN A 62 -13.58 -1.66 -1.02
C ASN A 62 -14.93 -1.73 -1.76
N GLU A 63 -15.25 -0.70 -2.56
CA GLU A 63 -16.42 -0.72 -3.47
C GLU A 63 -16.31 -1.82 -4.55
N THR A 64 -15.08 -2.25 -4.85
CA THR A 64 -14.76 -3.38 -5.73
C THR A 64 -14.29 -4.59 -4.95
N ASN A 65 -14.63 -5.80 -5.43
CA ASN A 65 -14.16 -7.06 -4.86
C ASN A 65 -12.62 -7.08 -4.74
N PHE A 66 -12.11 -7.47 -3.58
CA PHE A 66 -10.67 -7.55 -3.31
C PHE A 66 -9.91 -8.43 -4.32
N ILE A 67 -10.51 -9.54 -4.76
CA ILE A 67 -9.92 -10.42 -5.78
C ILE A 67 -9.76 -9.68 -7.11
N ASP A 68 -10.77 -8.90 -7.52
CA ASP A 68 -10.67 -8.08 -8.72
C ASP A 68 -9.60 -7.01 -8.58
N PHE A 69 -9.48 -6.39 -7.41
CA PHE A 69 -8.44 -5.40 -7.13
C PHE A 69 -7.02 -5.98 -7.33
N ILE A 70 -6.71 -7.12 -6.71
CA ILE A 70 -5.38 -7.75 -6.86
C ILE A 70 -5.16 -8.38 -8.24
N MET A 71 -6.22 -8.76 -8.96
CA MET A 71 -6.10 -9.39 -10.28
C MET A 71 -6.10 -8.41 -11.44
N LYS A 72 -6.71 -7.23 -11.28
CA LYS A 72 -6.91 -6.26 -12.38
C LYS A 72 -6.23 -4.92 -12.15
N LEU A 73 -5.98 -4.51 -10.91
CA LEU A 73 -5.46 -3.15 -10.63
C LEU A 73 -4.00 -3.17 -10.18
N ILE A 74 -3.62 -4.09 -9.30
CA ILE A 74 -2.24 -4.20 -8.81
C ILE A 74 -1.62 -5.56 -9.12
N ARG A 75 -0.32 -5.70 -8.89
CA ARG A 75 0.41 -6.98 -8.88
C ARG A 75 0.96 -7.22 -7.49
N LEU A 76 0.13 -7.75 -6.60
CA LEU A 76 0.54 -8.11 -5.24
C LEU A 76 1.58 -9.24 -5.29
N GLN A 77 2.83 -8.92 -4.97
CA GLN A 77 3.94 -9.87 -5.02
C GLN A 77 4.00 -10.72 -3.76
N VAL A 78 3.81 -10.10 -2.59
CA VAL A 78 3.86 -10.79 -1.31
C VAL A 78 3.06 -10.03 -0.26
N HIS A 79 2.37 -10.77 0.60
CA HIS A 79 1.59 -10.27 1.73
C HIS A 79 1.61 -11.28 2.89
N PRO A 80 2.00 -10.89 4.11
CA PRO A 80 2.20 -11.82 5.23
C PRO A 80 1.00 -12.74 5.54
N ASN A 81 -0.22 -12.21 5.48
CA ASN A 81 -1.44 -13.00 5.80
C ASN A 81 -2.10 -13.69 4.61
N LEU A 82 -1.75 -13.35 3.36
CA LEU A 82 -2.47 -13.79 2.16
C LEU A 82 -1.62 -14.67 1.25
N SER A 83 -0.29 -14.53 1.31
CA SER A 83 0.61 -15.32 0.49
C SER A 83 0.73 -16.75 1.01
N PHE A 84 0.84 -17.70 0.08
CA PHE A 84 1.23 -19.07 0.40
C PHE A 84 2.70 -19.19 0.84
N SER A 85 3.55 -18.23 0.42
CA SER A 85 4.95 -18.16 0.82
C SER A 85 5.10 -17.75 2.28
N GLN A 86 5.95 -18.47 3.00
CA GLN A 86 6.21 -18.29 4.44
C GLN A 86 7.71 -18.39 4.73
N GLY A 87 8.14 -17.86 5.87
CA GLY A 87 9.53 -17.90 6.32
C GLY A 87 10.51 -17.36 5.28
N GLU A 88 11.57 -18.12 4.97
CA GLU A 88 12.59 -17.72 3.99
C GLU A 88 12.03 -17.43 2.60
N SER A 89 11.00 -18.16 2.16
CA SER A 89 10.41 -17.96 0.82
C SER A 89 9.72 -16.59 0.70
N TYR A 90 9.10 -16.12 1.79
CA TYR A 90 8.53 -14.77 1.87
C TYR A 90 9.64 -13.71 1.78
N LEU A 91 10.70 -13.87 2.58
CA LEU A 91 11.83 -12.93 2.60
C LEU A 91 12.53 -12.84 1.25
N LYS A 92 12.74 -13.98 0.59
CA LYS A 92 13.35 -14.05 -0.75
C LYS A 92 12.52 -13.33 -1.81
N ILE A 93 11.19 -13.44 -1.76
CA ILE A 93 10.32 -12.70 -2.69
C ILE A 93 10.44 -11.20 -2.43
N LEU A 94 10.38 -10.78 -1.16
CA LEU A 94 10.51 -9.38 -0.78
C LEU A 94 11.86 -8.77 -1.24
N ASP A 95 12.95 -9.50 -1.05
CA ASP A 95 14.28 -9.15 -1.53
C ASP A 95 14.34 -9.06 -3.06
N THR A 96 13.75 -10.04 -3.75
CA THR A 96 13.73 -10.09 -5.22
C THR A 96 12.95 -8.90 -5.81
N VAL A 97 11.79 -8.57 -5.23
CA VAL A 97 10.96 -7.44 -5.66
C VAL A 97 11.68 -6.13 -5.40
N SER A 98 12.30 -5.99 -4.23
CA SER A 98 13.07 -4.79 -3.88
C SER A 98 14.29 -4.62 -4.76
N ALA A 99 15.00 -5.70 -5.11
CA ALA A 99 16.15 -5.66 -6.01
C ALA A 99 15.77 -5.24 -7.44
N LYS A 100 14.56 -5.57 -7.90
CA LYS A 100 14.04 -5.10 -9.19
C LYS A 100 13.68 -3.61 -9.19
N GLY A 101 13.39 -3.04 -8.01
CA GLY A 101 12.95 -1.66 -7.88
C GLY A 101 11.55 -1.41 -8.46
N GLY A 102 11.11 -0.15 -8.46
CA GLY A 102 9.84 0.24 -9.11
C GLY A 102 8.56 -0.25 -8.42
N HIS A 103 8.67 -0.87 -7.25
CA HIS A 103 7.53 -1.40 -6.50
C HIS A 103 7.02 -0.40 -5.47
N VAL A 104 5.75 -0.50 -5.13
CA VAL A 104 5.13 0.17 -3.99
C VAL A 104 5.28 -0.74 -2.78
N LEU A 105 5.94 -0.24 -1.72
CA LEU A 105 6.11 -0.96 -0.47
C LEU A 105 5.04 -0.51 0.51
N VAL A 106 4.11 -1.40 0.87
CA VAL A 106 3.11 -1.08 1.90
C VAL A 106 3.58 -1.58 3.26
N VAL A 107 3.54 -0.69 4.25
CA VAL A 107 3.90 -1.00 5.63
C VAL A 107 2.66 -0.93 6.51
N GLU A 108 2.35 -2.04 7.17
CA GLU A 108 1.25 -2.10 8.13
C GLU A 108 1.78 -2.23 9.57
N GLY A 109 1.29 -1.37 10.46
CA GLY A 109 1.66 -1.39 11.89
C GLY A 109 2.82 -0.47 12.24
N SER A 110 3.16 -0.40 13.53
CA SER A 110 4.19 0.50 14.03
C SER A 110 5.59 -0.13 14.02
N ILE A 111 6.62 0.73 14.06
CA ILE A 111 8.03 0.36 14.06
C ILE A 111 8.62 0.68 15.45
N PRO A 112 9.06 -0.30 16.24
CA PRO A 112 9.54 -0.06 17.61
C PRO A 112 10.99 0.48 17.63
N VAL A 113 11.18 1.77 17.32
CA VAL A 113 12.52 2.38 17.18
C VAL A 113 13.36 2.31 18.46
N LYS A 114 12.76 2.49 19.64
CA LYS A 114 13.46 2.45 20.94
C LYS A 114 13.81 1.03 21.41
N MET A 115 13.05 0.04 20.97
CA MET A 115 13.24 -1.36 21.33
C MET A 115 13.18 -2.20 20.06
N LYS A 116 14.20 -2.05 19.20
CA LYS A 116 14.19 -2.62 17.84
C LYS A 116 13.89 -4.13 17.81
N LYS A 117 14.36 -4.88 18.82
CA LYS A 117 14.13 -6.33 18.95
C LYS A 117 12.68 -6.71 19.29
N ALA A 118 11.81 -5.75 19.62
CA ALA A 118 10.40 -6.00 19.88
C ALA A 118 9.61 -6.36 18.62
N CYS A 119 10.20 -6.19 17.43
CA CYS A 119 9.64 -6.67 16.17
C CYS A 119 10.78 -7.10 15.25
N MET A 120 10.82 -8.39 14.92
CA MET A 120 11.83 -9.01 14.08
C MET A 120 11.17 -9.50 12.78
N LEU A 121 11.89 -9.38 11.67
CA LEU A 121 11.51 -9.93 10.38
C LEU A 121 12.62 -10.87 9.92
N GLY A 122 12.37 -12.19 10.00
CA GLY A 122 13.44 -13.17 9.94
C GLY A 122 14.42 -12.98 11.10
N GLU A 123 15.71 -13.00 10.79
CA GLU A 123 16.80 -12.84 11.77
C GLU A 123 17.19 -11.37 12.02
N HIS A 124 16.51 -10.42 11.37
CA HIS A 124 16.83 -8.99 11.42
C HIS A 124 15.74 -8.18 12.12
N THR A 125 16.11 -7.04 12.68
CA THR A 125 15.10 -6.14 13.26
C THR A 125 14.24 -5.55 12.14
N LEU A 126 12.94 -5.37 12.37
CA LEU A 126 12.05 -4.77 11.38
C LEU A 126 12.59 -3.42 10.89
N TYR A 127 13.17 -2.62 11.79
CA TYR A 127 13.74 -1.33 11.44
C TYR A 127 14.82 -1.44 10.36
N ASP A 128 15.72 -2.41 10.48
CA ASP A 128 16.85 -2.57 9.57
C ASP A 128 16.38 -3.16 8.22
N GLU A 129 15.46 -4.14 8.22
CA GLU A 129 14.85 -4.65 6.99
C GLU A 129 14.03 -3.58 6.27
N LEU A 130 13.23 -2.82 7.01
CA LEU A 130 12.39 -1.79 6.42
C LEU A 130 13.25 -0.72 5.73
N LYS A 131 14.33 -0.27 6.39
CA LYS A 131 15.26 0.68 5.78
C LYS A 131 15.83 0.16 4.45
N LYS A 132 16.27 -1.10 4.42
CA LYS A 132 16.81 -1.78 3.22
C LYS A 132 15.80 -1.84 2.06
N HIS A 133 14.52 -2.06 2.35
CA HIS A 133 13.47 -2.16 1.34
C HIS A 133 12.95 -0.79 0.89
N MET A 134 12.79 0.16 1.81
CA MET A 134 12.32 1.53 1.53
C MET A 134 13.25 2.27 0.56
N GLU A 135 14.56 2.12 0.70
CA GLU A 135 15.54 2.78 -0.19
C GLU A 135 15.39 2.36 -1.68
N LYS A 136 14.73 1.24 -1.94
CA LYS A 136 14.55 0.68 -3.30
C LYS A 136 13.10 0.75 -3.80
N ALA A 137 12.17 1.17 -2.95
CA ALA A 137 10.77 1.32 -3.30
C ALA A 137 10.57 2.60 -4.13
N ALA A 138 9.64 2.56 -5.10
CA ALA A 138 9.24 3.75 -5.84
C ALA A 138 8.34 4.65 -4.98
N ALA A 139 7.56 4.05 -4.09
CA ALA A 139 6.71 4.72 -3.12
C ALA A 139 6.52 3.81 -1.89
N VAL A 140 6.26 4.43 -0.74
CA VAL A 140 5.97 3.77 0.54
C VAL A 140 4.68 4.34 1.11
#